data_AF-A0A967NUY7-F1
#
_entry.id   AF-A0A967NUY7-F1
#
_cell.length_a   1.000
_cell.length_b   1.000
_cell.length_c   1.000
_cell.angle_alpha   90.00
_cell.angle_beta   90.00
_cell.angle_gamma   90.00
#
_symmetry.space_group_name_H-M   'P 1'
#
loop_
_entity.id
_entity.type
_entity.pdbx_description
1 polymer ?
#
loop_
_entity_poly.entity_id
_entity_poly.type
_entity_poly.pdbx_seq_one_letter_code
_entity_poly.pdbx_strand_id
1 'polypeptide(L)'
;GMGELHLEVYIERMKREYKAEVQVGQPQVAYRETITQRADFNYTHKKQTGGSGQFGRVAGYMEPMDEGEYEFVDQIVGGAIPREFISSCDKGF
;
A
#
# COMPACT_ATOMS: atom_id res chain seq x y z
N GLY A 1 -8.10 15.63 -7.50
CA GLY A 1 -9.10 16.60 -7.98
C GLY A 1 -9.57 16.18 -9.36
N MET A 2 -10.85 16.40 -9.70
CA MET A 2 -11.45 15.99 -10.99
C MET A 2 -10.99 16.90 -12.13
N GLY A 3 -9.73 16.75 -12.54
CA GLY A 3 -9.15 17.38 -13.72
C GLY A 3 -8.56 18.77 -13.53
N GLU A 4 -7.80 19.19 -14.54
CA GLU A 4 -7.07 20.46 -14.63
C GLU A 4 -7.99 21.68 -14.49
N LEU A 5 -9.12 21.69 -15.20
CA LEU A 5 -10.13 22.77 -15.13
C LEU A 5 -10.68 22.99 -13.71
N HIS A 6 -10.83 21.93 -12.92
CA HIS A 6 -11.32 22.06 -11.55
C HIS A 6 -10.28 22.73 -10.65
N LEU A 7 -8.99 22.43 -10.87
CA LEU A 7 -7.91 23.09 -10.14
C LEU A 7 -7.82 24.58 -10.49
N GLU A 8 -7.99 24.93 -11.77
CA GLU A 8 -7.97 26.33 -12.24
C GLU A 8 -9.09 27.17 -11.59
N VAL A 9 -10.32 26.66 -11.51
CA VAL A 9 -11.44 27.37 -10.87
C VAL A 9 -11.18 27.60 -9.38
N TYR A 10 -10.57 26.63 -8.68
CA TYR A 10 -10.19 26.79 -7.28
C TYR A 10 -9.12 27.87 -7.09
N ILE A 11 -8.13 27.91 -7.96
CA ILE A 11 -7.06 28.92 -7.95
C ILE A 11 -7.65 30.32 -8.20
N GLU A 12 -8.61 30.42 -9.13
CA GLU A 12 -9.28 31.69 -9.42
C GLU A 12 -10.12 32.18 -8.23
N ARG A 13 -10.84 31.28 -7.55
CA ARG A 13 -11.54 31.61 -6.29
C ARG A 13 -10.58 32.05 -5.19
N MET A 14 -9.45 31.37 -5.00
CA MET A 14 -8.44 31.76 -4.01
C MET A 14 -7.88 33.17 -4.27
N LYS A 15 -7.64 33.53 -5.54
CA LYS A 15 -7.20 34.87 -5.91
C LYS A 15 -8.28 35.93 -5.69
N ARG A 16 -9.54 35.66 -6.07
CA ARG A 16 -10.63 36.65 -6.01
C ARG A 16 -11.21 36.84 -4.60
N GLU A 17 -11.47 35.75 -3.88
CA GLU A 17 -12.15 35.80 -2.57
C GLU A 17 -11.16 36.04 -1.43
N TYR A 18 -9.95 35.47 -1.50
CA TYR A 18 -8.99 35.51 -0.39
C TYR A 18 -7.79 36.42 -0.63
N LYS A 19 -7.68 37.07 -1.81
CA LYS A 19 -6.52 37.86 -2.24
C LYS A 19 -5.19 37.12 -2.02
N ALA A 20 -5.19 35.80 -2.11
CA ALA A 20 -4.02 34.98 -1.87
C ALA A 20 -3.18 34.86 -3.15
N GLU A 21 -1.89 35.17 -3.07
CA GLU A 21 -0.93 34.86 -4.13
C GLU A 21 -0.51 33.40 -4.02
N VAL A 22 -1.10 32.55 -4.86
CA VAL A 22 -0.85 31.10 -4.87
C VAL A 22 0.09 30.76 -6.03
N GLN A 23 1.18 30.06 -5.72
CA GLN A 23 2.06 29.45 -6.73
C GLN A 23 1.54 28.07 -7.08
N VAL A 24 1.35 27.80 -8.37
CA VAL A 24 0.77 26.54 -8.86
C VAL A 24 1.86 25.73 -9.55
N GLY A 25 2.02 24.47 -9.15
CA GLY A 25 2.88 23.49 -9.84
C GLY A 25 2.09 22.61 -10.82
N GLN A 26 2.78 21.72 -11.52
CA GLN A 26 2.12 20.74 -12.38
C GLN A 26 1.18 19.82 -11.58
N PRO A 27 0.02 19.44 -12.15
CA PRO A 27 -0.89 18.51 -11.50
C PRO A 27 -0.21 17.15 -11.29
N GLN A 28 -0.25 16.65 -10.06
CA GLN A 28 0.24 15.31 -9.76
C GLN A 28 -0.84 14.28 -10.15
N VAL A 29 -0.45 13.36 -11.02
CA VAL A 29 -1.27 12.19 -11.34
C VAL A 29 -1.03 11.14 -10.26
N ALA A 30 -2.11 10.63 -9.69
CA ALA A 30 -2.06 9.53 -8.72
C ALA A 30 -1.83 8.21 -9.47
N TYR A 31 -0.58 7.96 -9.87
CA TYR A 31 -0.19 6.68 -10.43
C TYR A 31 -0.39 5.56 -9.40
N ARG A 32 -0.85 4.41 -9.88
CA ARG A 32 -0.96 3.17 -9.10
C ARG A 32 -0.03 2.15 -9.72
N GLU A 33 0.62 1.35 -8.88
CA GLU A 33 1.48 0.25 -9.31
C GLU A 33 0.74 -1.07 -9.13
N THR A 34 0.94 -2.00 -10.07
CA THR A 34 0.41 -3.37 -9.97
C THR A 34 1.43 -4.35 -10.53
N ILE A 35 1.44 -5.56 -10.01
CA ILE A 35 2.25 -6.67 -10.54
C ILE A 35 1.62 -7.20 -11.82
N THR A 36 2.42 -7.74 -12.75
CA THR A 36 1.93 -8.28 -14.02
C THR A 36 1.94 -9.81 -14.09
N GLN A 37 2.68 -10.45 -13.18
CA GLN A 37 2.87 -11.89 -13.15
C GLN A 37 2.89 -12.38 -11.71
N ARG A 38 2.58 -13.67 -11.53
CA ARG A 38 2.70 -14.32 -10.24
C ARG A 38 4.15 -14.34 -9.76
N ALA A 39 4.36 -13.97 -8.50
CA ALA A 39 5.66 -13.97 -7.84
C ALA A 39 5.58 -14.75 -6.52
N ASP A 40 6.35 -15.83 -6.41
CA ASP A 40 6.51 -16.57 -5.16
C ASP A 40 7.54 -15.88 -4.26
N PHE A 41 7.28 -15.86 -2.95
CA PHE A 41 8.17 -15.26 -1.96
C PHE A 41 8.38 -16.17 -0.75
N ASN A 42 9.57 -16.06 -0.14
CA ASN A 42 9.90 -16.74 1.10
C ASN A 42 10.79 -15.81 1.94
N TYR A 43 10.17 -15.14 2.90
CA TYR A 43 10.85 -14.18 3.74
C TYR A 43 11.00 -14.71 5.16
N THR A 44 12.21 -14.62 5.69
CA THR A 44 12.51 -14.95 7.10
C THR A 44 13.05 -13.71 7.79
N HIS A 45 12.25 -13.16 8.69
CA HIS A 45 12.69 -12.14 9.63
C HIS A 45 13.32 -12.81 10.85
N LYS A 46 14.62 -12.63 11.02
CA LYS A 46 15.33 -13.05 12.23
C LYS A 46 16.19 -11.90 12.71
N LYS A 47 15.77 -11.25 13.79
CA LYS A 47 16.51 -10.16 14.42
C LYS A 47 16.67 -10.42 15.90
N GLN A 48 17.91 -10.36 16.37
CA GLN A 48 18.22 -10.50 17.79
C GLN A 48 19.26 -9.44 18.15
N THR A 49 18.81 -8.39 18.84
CA THR A 49 19.67 -7.34 19.41
C THR A 49 19.52 -7.42 20.92
N GLY A 50 20.32 -8.29 21.56
CA GLY A 50 20.43 -8.44 23.02
C GLY A 50 19.11 -8.63 23.77
N GLY A 51 18.71 -9.88 24.05
CA GLY A 51 17.45 -10.21 24.73
C GLY A 51 16.57 -11.17 23.92
N SER A 52 15.25 -11.10 24.10
CA SER A 52 14.29 -11.88 23.32
C SER A 52 14.39 -11.51 21.83
N GLY A 53 14.65 -12.51 20.98
CA GLY A 53 14.74 -12.33 19.54
C GLY A 53 13.36 -12.21 18.89
N GLN A 54 13.31 -11.55 17.74
CA GLN A 54 12.18 -11.57 16.82
C GLN A 54 12.44 -12.63 15.75
N PHE A 55 11.49 -13.55 15.58
CA PHE A 55 11.51 -14.56 14.55
C PHE A 55 10.14 -14.65 13.88
N GLY A 56 10.13 -14.59 12.55
CA GLY A 56 8.94 -14.82 11.75
C GLY A 56 9.36 -15.26 10.36
N ARG A 57 8.71 -16.31 9.84
CA ARG A 57 8.90 -16.75 8.45
C ARG A 57 7.55 -16.79 7.77
N VAL A 58 7.45 -16.12 6.63
CA VAL A 58 6.24 -16.10 5.80
C VAL A 58 6.65 -16.49 4.40
N ALA A 59 5.93 -17.44 3.83
CA ALA A 59 6.10 -17.88 2.46
C ALA A 59 4.74 -17.96 1.79
N GLY A 60 4.70 -17.63 0.50
CA GLY A 60 3.46 -17.57 -0.26
C GLY A 60 3.75 -17.10 -1.68
N TYR A 61 2.69 -16.64 -2.34
CA TYR A 61 2.78 -16.07 -3.66
C TYR A 61 1.84 -14.85 -3.74
N MET A 62 2.19 -13.90 -4.59
CA MET A 62 1.34 -12.79 -4.98
C MET A 62 1.03 -12.94 -6.46
N GLU A 63 -0.23 -12.75 -6.86
CA GLU A 63 -0.65 -12.81 -8.25
C GLU A 63 -1.46 -11.56 -8.63
N PRO A 64 -1.39 -11.11 -9.89
CA PRO A 64 -2.22 -10.00 -10.36
C PRO A 64 -3.69 -10.37 -10.26
N MET A 65 -4.51 -9.40 -9.87
CA MET A 65 -5.97 -9.55 -9.80
C MET A 65 -6.62 -8.69 -10.89
N ASP A 66 -7.56 -9.25 -11.64
CA ASP A 66 -8.28 -8.55 -12.71
C ASP A 66 -9.27 -7.50 -12.16
N GLU A 67 -9.89 -7.78 -11.01
CA GLU A 67 -10.88 -6.90 -10.36
C GLU A 67 -10.65 -6.82 -8.85
N GLY A 68 -10.34 -5.63 -8.33
CA GLY A 68 -10.15 -5.38 -6.90
C GLY A 68 -8.94 -4.49 -6.61
N GLU A 69 -8.77 -4.11 -5.35
CA GLU A 69 -7.56 -3.40 -4.88
C GLU A 69 -6.61 -4.33 -4.11
N TYR A 70 -7.13 -5.28 -3.32
CA TYR A 70 -6.32 -6.20 -2.51
C TYR A 70 -7.17 -7.36 -1.98
N GLU A 71 -6.67 -8.59 -2.07
CA GLU A 71 -7.27 -9.78 -1.45
C GLU A 71 -6.17 -10.60 -0.75
N PHE A 72 -6.43 -10.98 0.51
CA PHE A 72 -5.55 -11.83 1.30
C PHE A 72 -6.18 -13.20 1.52
N VAL A 73 -5.53 -14.25 1.03
CA VAL A 73 -6.00 -15.64 1.16
C VAL A 73 -5.07 -16.41 2.09
N ASP A 74 -5.59 -16.85 3.23
CA ASP A 74 -4.90 -17.76 4.14
C ASP A 74 -5.00 -19.22 3.63
N GLN A 75 -3.85 -19.82 3.30
CA GLN A 75 -3.73 -21.25 2.97
C GLN A 75 -2.84 -22.01 3.97
N ILE A 76 -2.70 -21.50 5.20
CA ILE A 76 -1.83 -22.11 6.22
C ILE A 76 -2.39 -23.47 6.66
N VAL A 77 -1.63 -24.54 6.39
CA VAL A 77 -1.95 -25.90 6.83
C VAL A 77 -1.20 -26.25 8.12
N GLY A 78 -1.84 -26.99 9.02
CA GLY A 78 -1.18 -27.58 10.20
C GLY A 78 -0.75 -26.59 11.28
N GLY A 79 -1.20 -25.34 11.22
CA GLY A 79 -0.85 -24.31 12.21
C GLY A 79 0.61 -23.88 12.14
N ALA A 80 1.24 -23.97 10.97
CA ALA A 80 2.63 -23.53 10.75
C ALA A 80 2.87 -22.06 11.15
N ILE A 81 1.83 -21.24 11.05
CA ILE A 81 1.76 -19.90 11.61
C ILE A 81 0.54 -19.87 12.57
N PRO A 82 0.71 -19.46 13.84
CA PRO A 82 -0.41 -19.31 14.76
C PRO A 82 -1.44 -18.32 14.22
N ARG A 83 -2.73 -18.65 14.34
CA ARG A 83 -3.84 -17.84 13.79
C ARG A 83 -3.86 -16.39 14.26
N GLU A 84 -3.36 -16.15 15.47
CA GLU A 84 -3.25 -14.82 16.07
C GLU A 84 -2.34 -13.89 15.24
N PHE A 85 -1.29 -14.44 14.60
CA PHE A 85 -0.36 -13.66 13.79
C PHE A 85 -0.82 -13.43 12.35
N ILE A 86 -1.83 -14.16 11.85
CA ILE A 86 -2.29 -14.04 10.45
C ILE A 86 -2.79 -12.62 10.16
N SER A 87 -3.57 -12.03 11.06
CA SER A 87 -4.04 -10.63 10.92
C SER A 87 -2.92 -9.60 10.97
N SER A 88 -1.81 -9.92 11.63
CA SER A 88 -0.63 -9.06 11.68
C SER A 88 0.22 -9.20 10.42
N CYS A 89 0.22 -10.39 9.80
CA CYS A 89 0.81 -10.63 8.49
C CYS A 89 0.03 -9.88 7.40
N ASP A 90 -1.30 -9.97 7.39
CA ASP A 90 -2.18 -9.29 6.41
C ASP A 90 -1.96 -7.77 6.42
N LYS A 91 -1.94 -7.14 7.60
CA LYS A 91 -1.63 -5.71 7.74
C LYS A 91 -0.22 -5.30 7.31
N GLY A 92 0.69 -6.26 7.18
CA GLY A 92 2.07 -6.04 6.78
C GLY A 92 2.28 -6.06 5.27
N PHE A 93 1.33 -6.62 4.52
CA PHE A 93 1.28 -6.55 3.06
C PHE A 93 0.59 -5.27 2.61
#